data_AF-A0A090Q1A4-F1
#
_entry.id   AF-A0A090Q1A4-F1
#
_cell.length_a   1.000
_cell.length_b   1.000
_cell.length_c   1.000
_cell.angle_alpha   90.00
_cell.angle_beta   90.00
_cell.angle_gamma   90.00
#
_symmetry.space_group_name_H-M   'P 1'
#
loop_
_entity.id
_entity.type
_entity.pdbx_description
1 polymer ?
#
loop_
_entity_poly.entity_id
_entity_poly.type
_entity_poly.pdbx_seq_one_letter_code
_entity_poly.pdbx_strand_id
1 'polypeptide(L)'
;MKLLFNRNGEGSAEMKQLLGWLNTTLRYKNIESDIDLETPRLIEFISQPVYDHIYNLYKTNSNEEVDKDLIKYAQLYISCMAYLSYASNNDLSHGSTGRKQYKAIMKVLLGNGK
;
A
#
# COMPACT_ATOMS: atom_id res chain seq x y z
N MET A 1 12.24 9.79 -5.98
CA MET A 1 11.54 9.21 -7.16
C MET A 1 10.30 10.05 -7.43
N LYS A 2 9.83 10.13 -8.69
CA LYS A 2 8.55 10.77 -9.01
C LYS A 2 7.45 9.77 -8.70
N LEU A 3 6.63 10.01 -7.67
CA LEU A 3 5.53 9.12 -7.33
C LEU A 3 4.20 9.69 -7.82
N LEU A 4 3.32 8.80 -8.26
CA LEU A 4 1.93 9.13 -8.59
C LEU A 4 1.04 9.10 -7.34
N PHE A 5 1.58 9.45 -6.17
CA PHE A 5 0.84 9.45 -4.92
C PHE A 5 1.27 10.62 -4.04
N ASN A 6 0.41 10.92 -3.08
CA ASN A 6 0.70 11.77 -1.94
C ASN A 6 1.02 13.24 -2.29
N ARG A 7 0.45 13.77 -3.39
CA ARG A 7 0.69 15.15 -3.88
C ARG A 7 0.52 16.22 -2.80
N ASN A 8 -0.43 16.05 -1.89
CA ASN A 8 -0.74 17.00 -0.81
C ASN A 8 -0.66 16.40 0.61
N GLY A 9 0.07 15.28 0.80
CA GLY A 9 -0.01 14.53 2.07
C GLY A 9 -1.26 13.65 2.18
N GLU A 10 -2.03 13.53 1.09
CA GLU A 10 -3.33 12.85 1.02
C GLU A 10 -3.23 11.42 0.50
N GLY A 11 -2.03 10.80 0.50
CA GLY A 11 -1.81 9.47 -0.10
C GLY A 11 -2.75 8.38 0.44
N SER A 12 -3.17 8.47 1.70
CA SER A 12 -4.14 7.50 2.26
C SER A 12 -5.55 7.69 1.69
N ALA A 13 -5.94 8.93 1.36
CA ALA A 13 -7.23 9.22 0.74
C ALA A 13 -7.24 8.80 -0.74
N GLU A 14 -6.16 9.07 -1.47
CA GLU A 14 -5.96 8.63 -2.85
C GLU A 14 -6.05 7.10 -2.95
N MET A 15 -5.33 6.38 -2.09
CA MET A 15 -5.40 4.91 -2.04
C MET A 15 -6.80 4.39 -1.72
N LYS A 16 -7.51 5.02 -0.77
CA LYS A 16 -8.87 4.60 -0.41
C LYS A 16 -9.87 4.84 -1.54
N GLN A 17 -9.70 5.91 -2.30
CA GLN A 17 -10.51 6.18 -3.49
C GLN A 17 -10.26 5.15 -4.60
N LEU A 18 -9.02 4.72 -4.78
CA LEU A 18 -8.62 3.72 -5.78
C LEU A 18 -9.03 2.30 -5.38
N LEU A 19 -8.86 1.97 -4.11
CA LEU A 19 -9.10 0.64 -3.54
C LEU A 19 -10.21 0.77 -2.51
N GLY A 20 -11.46 0.89 -2.97
CA GLY A 20 -12.63 1.11 -2.11
C GLY A 20 -12.88 0.02 -1.04
N TRP A 21 -12.21 -1.13 -1.17
CA TRP A 21 -12.27 -2.25 -0.24
C TRP A 21 -11.13 -2.25 0.80
N LEU A 22 -10.14 -1.35 0.68
CA LEU A 22 -9.02 -1.29 1.62
C LEU A 22 -9.50 -0.94 3.03
N ASN A 23 -9.09 -1.75 4.01
CA ASN A 23 -9.43 -1.56 5.41
C ASN A 23 -8.95 -0.18 5.90
N THR A 24 -9.82 0.56 6.60
CA THR A 24 -9.54 1.87 7.21
C THR A 24 -8.29 1.94 8.09
N THR A 25 -7.75 0.78 8.49
CA THR A 25 -6.54 0.66 9.30
C THR A 25 -5.24 0.78 8.49
N LEU A 26 -5.26 0.55 7.16
CA LEU A 26 -4.05 0.69 6.34
C LEU A 26 -3.74 2.16 6.11
N ARG A 27 -2.56 2.61 6.55
CA ARG A 27 -2.05 3.96 6.30
C ARG A 27 -1.08 3.92 5.13
N TYR A 28 -1.07 4.99 4.32
CA TYR A 28 -0.12 5.15 3.22
C TYR A 28 1.35 4.90 3.64
N LYS A 29 1.74 5.41 4.82
CA LYS A 29 3.10 5.21 5.38
C LYS A 29 3.50 3.73 5.52
N ASN A 30 2.54 2.82 5.69
CA ASN A 30 2.83 1.40 5.86
C ASN A 30 3.18 0.70 4.54
N ILE A 31 2.76 1.27 3.41
CA ILE A 31 2.85 0.70 2.07
C ILE A 31 3.69 1.57 1.12
N GLU A 32 4.08 2.76 1.57
CA GLU A 32 4.91 3.72 0.84
C GLU A 32 6.19 3.07 0.28
N SER A 33 6.87 2.26 1.09
CA SER A 33 8.05 1.51 0.65
C SER A 33 7.75 0.52 -0.48
N ASP A 34 6.60 -0.16 -0.44
CA ASP A 34 6.19 -1.08 -1.49
C ASP A 34 5.78 -0.31 -2.77
N ILE A 35 5.15 0.85 -2.62
CA ILE A 35 4.86 1.77 -3.73
C ILE A 35 6.15 2.24 -4.41
N ASP A 36 7.18 2.55 -3.62
CA ASP A 36 8.50 2.90 -4.14
C ASP A 36 9.10 1.74 -4.95
N LEU A 37 8.98 0.51 -4.48
CA LEU A 37 9.53 -0.66 -5.18
C LEU A 37 8.77 -1.01 -6.46
N GLU A 38 7.46 -0.82 -6.49
CA GLU A 38 6.61 -1.18 -7.63
C GLU A 38 6.56 -0.09 -8.72
N THR A 39 6.88 1.16 -8.37
CA THR A 39 6.92 2.27 -9.34
C THR A 39 7.92 2.04 -10.49
N PRO A 40 9.19 1.64 -10.24
CA PRO A 40 10.12 1.27 -11.31
C PRO A 40 9.63 0.14 -12.22
N ARG A 41 8.88 -0.83 -11.68
CA ARG A 41 8.33 -1.93 -12.50
C ARG A 41 7.29 -1.44 -13.49
N LEU A 42 6.42 -0.51 -13.06
CA LEU A 42 5.50 0.13 -13.98
C LEU A 42 6.25 0.92 -15.05
N ILE A 43 7.27 1.69 -14.65
CA ILE A 43 8.13 2.45 -15.57
C ILE A 43 8.77 1.54 -16.62
N GLU A 44 9.27 0.37 -16.21
CA GLU A 44 9.84 -0.62 -17.12
C GLU A 44 8.79 -1.14 -18.12
N PHE A 45 7.56 -1.39 -17.64
CA PHE A 45 6.47 -1.90 -18.47
C PHE A 45 5.96 -0.89 -19.50
N ILE A 46 5.77 0.37 -19.12
CA ILE A 46 5.18 1.41 -20.00
C ILE A 46 6.20 2.36 -20.61
N SER A 47 7.48 2.23 -20.26
CA SER A 47 8.60 3.15 -20.51
C SER A 47 8.60 4.45 -19.71
N GLN A 48 9.80 4.98 -19.47
CA GLN A 48 10.05 6.23 -18.74
C GLN A 48 9.33 7.45 -19.36
N PRO A 49 9.35 7.68 -20.70
CA PRO A 49 8.67 8.85 -21.28
C PRO A 49 7.15 8.86 -21.04
N VAL A 50 6.52 7.68 -21.09
CA VAL A 50 5.07 7.55 -20.83
C VAL A 50 4.78 7.81 -19.36
N TYR A 51 5.60 7.26 -18.46
CA TYR A 51 5.45 7.53 -17.03
C TYR A 51 5.63 9.02 -16.70
N ASP A 52 6.62 9.68 -17.29
CA ASP A 52 6.86 11.11 -17.10
C ASP A 52 5.68 11.95 -17.59
N HIS A 53 5.03 11.56 -18.69
CA HIS A 53 3.80 12.20 -19.17
C HIS A 53 2.66 12.06 -18.14
N ILE A 54 2.38 10.84 -17.66
CA ILE A 54 1.35 10.59 -16.65
C ILE A 54 1.65 11.36 -15.35
N TYR A 55 2.91 11.40 -14.92
CA TYR A 55 3.32 12.17 -13.76
C TYR A 55 3.06 13.67 -13.92
N ASN A 56 3.31 14.22 -15.10
CA ASN A 56 3.03 15.62 -15.36
C ASN A 56 1.52 15.90 -15.30
N LEU A 57 0.67 15.04 -15.86
CA LEU A 57 -0.79 15.14 -15.76
C LEU A 57 -1.27 15.09 -14.30
N TYR A 58 -0.69 14.19 -13.51
CA TYR A 58 -0.97 14.08 -12.07
C TYR A 58 -0.55 15.36 -11.34
N LYS A 59 0.63 15.90 -11.63
CA LYS A 59 1.15 17.12 -10.99
C LYS A 59 0.34 18.35 -11.34
N THR A 60 -0.09 18.50 -12.59
CA THR A 60 -0.87 19.67 -13.05
C THR A 60 -2.34 19.58 -12.71
N ASN A 61 -2.80 18.44 -12.18
CA ASN A 61 -4.21 18.18 -11.88
C ASN A 61 -5.11 18.39 -13.11
N SER A 62 -4.77 17.73 -14.21
CA SER A 62 -5.57 17.82 -15.44
C SER A 62 -7.05 17.54 -15.18
N ASN A 63 -7.91 18.33 -15.82
CA ASN A 63 -9.36 18.21 -15.68
C ASN A 63 -9.99 17.31 -16.74
N GLU A 64 -9.24 16.94 -17.78
CA GLU A 64 -9.72 16.04 -18.83
C GLU A 64 -9.97 14.64 -18.29
N GLU A 65 -11.06 14.01 -18.73
CA GLU A 65 -11.49 12.70 -18.23
C GLU A 65 -10.50 11.59 -18.61
N VAL A 66 -9.98 11.63 -19.84
CA VAL A 66 -8.98 10.68 -20.33
C VAL A 66 -7.70 10.74 -19.51
N ASP A 67 -7.23 11.94 -19.16
CA ASP A 67 -6.04 12.13 -18.32
C ASP A 67 -6.26 11.58 -16.91
N LYS A 68 -7.43 11.81 -16.33
CA LYS A 68 -7.81 11.27 -15.02
C LYS A 68 -7.82 9.75 -15.03
N ASP A 69 -8.32 9.14 -16.10
CA ASP A 69 -8.32 7.69 -16.26
C ASP A 69 -6.90 7.13 -16.40
N LEU A 70 -6.04 7.77 -17.18
CA LEU A 70 -4.62 7.39 -17.31
C LEU A 70 -3.90 7.41 -15.96
N ILE A 71 -4.05 8.49 -15.20
CA ILE A 71 -3.50 8.62 -13.85
C ILE A 71 -4.05 7.51 -12.95
N LYS A 72 -5.37 7.32 -12.96
CA LYS A 72 -6.06 6.32 -12.14
C LYS A 72 -5.58 4.90 -12.44
N TYR A 73 -5.41 4.52 -13.71
CA TYR A 73 -4.94 3.17 -14.06
C TYR A 73 -3.50 2.93 -13.63
N ALA A 74 -2.62 3.93 -13.80
CA ALA A 74 -1.24 3.83 -13.33
C ALA A 74 -1.17 3.69 -11.79
N GLN A 75 -1.94 4.52 -11.07
CA GLN A 75 -2.04 4.44 -9.61
C GLN A 75 -2.66 3.11 -9.16
N LEU A 76 -3.69 2.62 -9.85
CA LEU A 76 -4.34 1.36 -9.51
C LEU A 76 -3.37 0.18 -9.64
N TYR A 77 -2.58 0.12 -10.72
CA TYR A 77 -1.55 -0.89 -10.89
C TYR A 77 -0.55 -0.88 -9.73
N ILE A 78 0.05 0.28 -9.44
CA ILE A 78 1.03 0.42 -8.37
C ILE A 78 0.41 0.05 -7.02
N SER A 79 -0.80 0.53 -6.73
CA SER A 79 -1.48 0.25 -5.45
C SER A 79 -1.78 -1.23 -5.28
N CYS A 80 -2.25 -1.91 -6.33
CA CYS A 80 -2.55 -3.34 -6.29
C CYS A 80 -1.29 -4.17 -6.04
N MET A 81 -0.20 -3.89 -6.76
CA MET A 81 1.05 -4.62 -6.60
C MET A 81 1.71 -4.34 -5.26
N ALA A 82 1.75 -3.07 -4.84
CA ALA A 82 2.27 -2.69 -3.54
C ALA A 82 1.45 -3.33 -2.41
N TYR A 83 0.12 -3.39 -2.56
CA TYR A 83 -0.74 -4.04 -1.56
C TYR A 83 -0.52 -5.54 -1.51
N LEU A 84 -0.33 -6.20 -2.66
CA LEU A 84 -0.05 -7.63 -2.70
C LEU A 84 1.26 -7.93 -1.96
N SER A 85 2.32 -7.18 -2.24
CA SER A 85 3.62 -7.28 -1.54
C SER A 85 3.47 -7.03 -0.04
N TYR A 86 2.79 -5.94 0.34
CA TYR A 86 2.53 -5.60 1.73
C TYR A 86 1.72 -6.68 2.46
N ALA A 87 0.65 -7.19 1.85
CA ALA A 87 -0.22 -8.20 2.44
C ALA A 87 0.52 -9.53 2.63
N SER A 88 1.30 -9.96 1.63
CA SER A 88 2.16 -11.15 1.75
C SER A 88 3.18 -11.02 2.88
N ASN A 89 3.85 -9.86 2.98
CA ASN A 89 4.80 -9.59 4.05
C ASN A 89 4.12 -9.51 5.42
N ASN A 90 2.93 -8.92 5.48
CA ASN A 90 2.18 -8.81 6.73
C ASN A 90 1.61 -10.14 7.21
N ASP A 91 1.16 -11.00 6.31
CA ASP A 91 0.70 -12.35 6.66
C ASP A 91 1.84 -13.17 7.27
N LEU A 92 3.05 -13.05 6.73
CA LEU A 92 4.28 -13.60 7.35
C LEU A 92 4.61 -12.94 8.70
N SER A 93 4.27 -11.65 8.86
CA SER A 93 4.51 -10.88 10.08
C SER A 93 3.46 -11.08 11.17
N HIS A 94 2.29 -11.67 10.86
CA HIS A 94 1.32 -12.17 11.84
C HIS A 94 1.92 -13.38 12.55
N GLY A 95 2.84 -13.06 13.46
CA GLY A 95 3.76 -13.97 14.10
C GLY A 95 3.08 -15.08 14.87
N SER A 96 3.78 -16.21 14.93
CA SER A 96 4.31 -16.86 16.15
C SER A 96 3.42 -16.88 17.42
N THR A 97 2.10 -16.72 17.28
CA THR A 97 1.14 -16.76 18.38
C THR A 97 0.86 -18.19 18.82
N GLY A 98 1.48 -19.19 18.20
CA GLY A 98 1.64 -20.53 18.78
C GLY A 98 2.27 -20.52 20.17
N ARG A 99 3.06 -19.49 20.54
CA ARG A 99 3.71 -19.38 21.86
C ARG A 99 2.98 -18.53 22.91
N LYS A 100 1.80 -17.95 22.62
CA LYS A 100 1.01 -17.25 23.66
C LYS A 100 0.07 -18.17 24.46
N GLN A 101 -0.20 -19.39 24.00
CA GLN A 101 -1.00 -20.34 24.77
C GLN A 101 -0.23 -20.97 25.94
N TYR A 102 1.11 -21.07 25.89
CA TYR A 102 1.87 -21.69 26.97
C TYR A 102 1.86 -20.87 28.27
N LYS A 103 1.79 -19.53 28.18
CA LYS A 103 1.76 -18.65 29.36
C LYS A 103 0.41 -18.63 30.06
N ALA A 104 -0.68 -18.83 29.32
CA ALA A 104 -2.02 -19.00 29.88
C ALA A 104 -2.18 -20.37 30.56
N ILE A 105 -1.64 -21.43 29.94
CA ILE A 105 -1.67 -22.79 30.50
C ILE A 105 -0.77 -22.89 31.76
N MET A 106 0.42 -22.28 31.77
CA MET A 106 1.28 -22.24 32.97
C MET A 106 0.68 -21.47 34.14
N LYS A 107 -0.12 -20.42 33.89
CA LYS A 107 -0.80 -19.67 34.97
C LYS A 107 -1.94 -20.46 35.61
N VAL A 108 -2.53 -21.40 34.89
CA VAL A 108 -3.54 -22.34 35.41
C VAL A 108 -2.86 -23.53 36.12
N LEU A 109 -1.72 -24.00 35.62
CA LEU A 109 -0.99 -25.14 36.18
C LEU A 109 -0.17 -24.82 37.44
N LEU A 110 0.32 -23.58 37.61
CA LEU A 110 1.19 -23.20 38.74
C LEU A 110 0.45 -22.67 39.97
N GLY A 111 -0.88 -22.74 40.00
CA GLY A 111 -1.67 -22.48 41.20
C GLY A 111 -1.71 -21.00 41.62
N ASN A 112 -2.91 -20.52 41.92
CA ASN A 112 -3.07 -19.32 42.72
C ASN A 112 -2.53 -19.61 44.12
N GLY A 113 -1.27 -19.25 44.37
CA GLY A 113 -0.73 -19.11 45.72
C GLY A 113 -1.45 -17.95 46.41
N LYS A 114 -2.45 -18.30 47.22
CA LYS A 114 -2.81 -17.59 48.44
C LYS A 114 -2.58 -18.53 49.61
#